data_AF-A0A836U070-F1
#
_entry.id   AF-A0A836U070-F1
#
_cell.length_a   1.000
_cell.length_b   1.000
_cell.length_c   1.000
_cell.angle_alpha   90.00
_cell.angle_beta   90.00
_cell.angle_gamma   90.00
#
_symmetry.space_group_name_H-M   'P 1'
#
loop_
_entity.id
_entity.type
_entity.pdbx_description
1 polymer ?
#
loop_
_entity_poly.entity_id
_entity_poly.type
_entity_poly.pdbx_seq_one_letter_code
_entity_poly.pdbx_strand_id
1 'polypeptide(L)'
;DTGPSLRYGKQMKAAIKTITSKPINRIYLTHHHPDHFLGNLAFSAQQIYALSTTANNIKNEGAGFADNLYLMVGEWMRGTDVLEPTMTAKPGVVSVGNHQLEILEYSGHTSGDMAILDHTTGVLFSGDLIFHK
;
A
#
# COMPACT_ATOMS: atom_id res chain seq x y z
N ASP A 1 0.19 -2.38 -1.02
CA ASP A 1 -0.77 -1.47 -1.66
C ASP A 1 -2.16 -2.06 -1.59
N THR A 2 -3.16 -1.20 -1.35
CA THR A 2 -4.55 -1.59 -1.09
C THR A 2 -5.52 -1.13 -2.18
N GLY A 3 -5.04 -0.37 -3.16
CA GLY A 3 -5.80 0.10 -4.31
C GLY A 3 -6.36 1.52 -4.15
N PRO A 4 -7.13 1.98 -5.16
CA PRO A 4 -7.59 3.37 -5.27
C PRO A 4 -8.84 3.72 -4.47
N SER A 5 -9.52 2.75 -3.86
CA SER A 5 -10.79 3.00 -3.19
C SER A 5 -11.16 1.92 -2.19
N LEU A 6 -12.06 2.24 -1.25
CA LEU A 6 -12.66 1.27 -0.34
C LEU A 6 -13.32 0.11 -1.13
N ARG A 7 -14.00 0.44 -2.23
CA ARG A 7 -14.65 -0.56 -3.08
C ARG A 7 -13.63 -1.53 -3.66
N TYR A 8 -12.54 -1.02 -4.22
CA TYR A 8 -11.47 -1.86 -4.76
C TYR A 8 -10.80 -2.69 -3.66
N GLY A 9 -10.46 -2.08 -2.51
CA GLY A 9 -9.86 -2.80 -1.39
C GLY A 9 -10.74 -3.96 -0.89
N LYS A 10 -12.07 -3.78 -0.84
CA LYS A 10 -13.02 -4.86 -0.52
C LYS A 10 -13.00 -5.98 -1.55
N GLN A 11 -12.95 -5.64 -2.84
CA GLN A 11 -12.87 -6.61 -3.94
C GLN A 11 -11.55 -7.39 -3.89
N MET A 12 -10.42 -6.70 -3.69
CA MET A 12 -9.11 -7.33 -3.50
C MET A 12 -9.13 -8.29 -2.31
N LYS A 13 -9.65 -7.87 -1.16
CA LYS A 13 -9.76 -8.72 0.04
C LYS A 13 -10.64 -9.95 -0.20
N ALA A 14 -11.71 -9.82 -0.98
CA ALA A 14 -12.55 -10.95 -1.38
C ALA A 14 -11.81 -11.90 -2.32
N ALA A 15 -11.07 -11.39 -3.31
CA ALA A 15 -10.26 -12.19 -4.23
C ALA A 15 -9.14 -12.95 -3.51
N ILE A 16 -8.43 -12.32 -2.56
CA ILE A 16 -7.41 -13.01 -1.75
C ILE A 16 -8.00 -14.24 -1.04
N LYS A 17 -9.22 -14.13 -0.50
CA LYS A 17 -9.91 -15.24 0.19
C LYS A 17 -10.26 -16.41 -0.71
N THR A 18 -10.38 -16.22 -2.03
CA THR A 18 -10.62 -17.34 -2.97
C THR A 18 -9.34 -18.12 -3.26
N ILE A 19 -8.17 -17.54 -2.98
CA ILE A 19 -6.85 -18.16 -3.21
C ILE A 19 -6.31 -18.80 -1.93
N THR A 20 -6.54 -18.18 -0.77
CA THR A 20 -6.01 -18.66 0.51
C THR A 20 -6.93 -18.33 1.69
N SER A 21 -6.98 -19.24 2.66
CA SER A 21 -7.65 -19.04 3.95
C SER A 21 -6.74 -18.43 5.02
N LYS A 22 -5.45 -18.24 4.72
CA LYS A 22 -4.49 -17.64 5.68
C LYS A 22 -4.87 -16.18 5.96
N PRO A 23 -4.74 -15.72 7.22
CA PRO A 23 -4.98 -14.32 7.55
C PRO A 23 -3.92 -13.41 6.91
N ILE A 24 -4.31 -12.19 6.56
CA ILE A 24 -3.38 -11.14 6.13
C ILE A 24 -2.59 -10.67 7.35
N ASN A 25 -1.28 -10.91 7.34
CA ASN A 25 -0.41 -10.55 8.46
C ASN A 25 0.03 -9.08 8.41
N ARG A 26 0.47 -8.62 7.24
CA ARG A 26 0.96 -7.25 7.01
C ARG A 26 0.54 -6.74 5.66
N ILE A 27 0.40 -5.43 5.57
CA ILE A 27 0.24 -4.69 4.32
C ILE A 27 1.39 -3.70 4.28
N TYR A 28 2.12 -3.64 3.17
CA TYR A 28 3.12 -2.61 2.93
C TYR A 28 2.58 -1.65 1.86
N LEU A 29 2.67 -0.35 2.11
CA LEU A 29 2.41 0.69 1.11
C LEU A 29 3.73 1.08 0.48
N THR A 30 3.81 0.94 -0.83
CA THR A 30 5.02 1.24 -1.59
C THR A 30 5.30 2.74 -1.61
N HIS A 31 4.27 3.56 -1.82
CA HIS A 31 4.36 5.01 -1.82
C HIS A 31 2.98 5.65 -1.59
N HIS A 32 2.92 6.99 -1.64
CA HIS A 32 1.77 7.76 -1.17
C HIS A 32 0.73 8.10 -2.25
N HIS A 33 0.83 7.53 -3.47
CA HIS A 33 -0.17 7.79 -4.49
C HIS A 33 -1.51 7.13 -4.18
N PRO A 34 -2.63 7.78 -4.53
CA PRO A 34 -3.95 7.38 -4.08
C PRO A 34 -4.39 5.98 -4.50
N ASP A 35 -3.93 5.52 -5.65
CA ASP A 35 -4.16 4.16 -6.16
C ASP A 35 -3.42 3.07 -5.38
N HIS A 36 -2.53 3.44 -4.46
CA HIS A 36 -1.80 2.51 -3.60
C HIS A 36 -2.34 2.45 -2.17
N PHE A 37 -3.01 3.49 -1.67
CA PHE A 37 -3.41 3.57 -0.25
C PHE A 37 -4.91 3.84 0.01
N LEU A 38 -5.70 4.35 -0.94
CA LEU A 38 -7.11 4.69 -0.64
C LEU A 38 -8.01 3.47 -0.40
N GLY A 39 -7.52 2.26 -0.65
CA GLY A 39 -8.16 1.02 -0.23
C GLY A 39 -7.95 0.64 1.23
N ASN A 40 -7.14 1.39 2.01
CA ASN A 40 -6.72 1.02 3.36
C ASN A 40 -7.90 0.72 4.30
N LEU A 41 -9.00 1.44 4.19
CA LEU A 41 -10.22 1.22 5.00
C LEU A 41 -10.76 -0.21 4.90
N ALA A 42 -10.57 -0.92 3.78
CA ALA A 42 -10.98 -2.33 3.65
C ALA A 42 -10.17 -3.28 4.56
N PHE A 43 -9.03 -2.79 5.06
CA PHE A 43 -8.04 -3.52 5.84
C PHE A 43 -7.80 -2.88 7.21
N SER A 44 -8.75 -2.11 7.75
CA SER A 44 -8.63 -1.38 9.02
C SER A 44 -8.29 -2.24 10.25
N ALA A 45 -8.51 -3.56 10.19
CA ALA A 45 -8.15 -4.51 11.24
C ALA A 45 -6.74 -5.14 11.06
N GLN A 46 -5.99 -4.74 10.04
CA GLN A 46 -4.65 -5.26 9.72
C GLN A 46 -3.59 -4.19 10.01
N GLN A 47 -2.34 -4.63 10.20
CA GLN A 47 -1.21 -3.71 10.31
C GLN A 47 -0.81 -3.20 8.92
N ILE A 48 -0.85 -1.88 8.75
CA ILE A 48 -0.48 -1.19 7.50
C ILE A 48 0.84 -0.47 7.73
N TYR A 49 1.88 -0.91 7.03
CA TYR A 49 3.24 -0.42 7.10
C TYR A 49 3.52 0.54 5.96
N ALA A 50 4.18 1.65 6.24
CA ALA A 50 4.72 2.57 5.25
C ALA A 50 6.03 3.18 5.74
N LEU A 51 6.87 3.69 4.85
CA LEU A 51 8.01 4.53 5.26
C LEU A 51 7.46 5.80 5.95
N SER A 52 8.26 6.39 6.83
CA SER A 52 7.87 7.62 7.55
C SER A 52 7.48 8.75 6.58
N THR A 53 8.24 8.91 5.50
CA THR A 53 7.98 9.91 4.47
C THR A 53 6.64 9.65 3.77
N THR A 54 6.37 8.40 3.37
CA THR A 54 5.10 8.00 2.77
C THR A 54 3.91 8.28 3.71
N ALA A 55 4.03 7.93 5.00
CA ALA A 55 2.97 8.19 5.98
C ALA A 55 2.70 9.68 6.15
N ASN A 56 3.75 10.51 6.22
CA ASN A 56 3.62 11.97 6.30
C ASN A 56 2.93 12.55 5.06
N ASN A 57 3.27 12.08 3.85
CA ASN A 57 2.60 12.55 2.64
C ASN A 57 1.12 12.14 2.61
N ILE A 58 0.78 10.90 2.99
CA ILE A 58 -0.62 10.45 3.08
C ILE A 58 -1.41 11.35 4.06
N LYS A 59 -0.82 11.66 5.22
CA LYS A 59 -1.44 12.53 6.21
C LYS A 59 -1.70 13.95 5.68
N ASN A 60 -0.75 14.50 4.91
CA ASN A 60 -0.83 15.88 4.44
C ASN A 60 -1.68 16.04 3.17
N GLU A 61 -1.65 15.07 2.27
CA GLU A 61 -2.21 15.18 0.91
C GLU A 61 -3.39 14.25 0.65
N GLY A 62 -3.56 13.21 1.48
CA GLY A 62 -4.50 12.12 1.20
C GLY A 62 -5.95 12.56 1.08
N ALA A 63 -6.38 13.52 1.92
CA ALA A 63 -7.75 14.06 1.87
C ALA A 63 -8.01 14.75 0.53
N GLY A 64 -7.04 15.55 0.06
CA GLY A 64 -7.12 16.20 -1.25
C GLY A 64 -7.19 15.21 -2.40
N PHE A 65 -6.45 14.10 -2.33
CA PHE A 65 -6.59 13.04 -3.34
C PHE A 65 -7.96 12.36 -3.34
N ALA A 66 -8.50 12.05 -2.15
CA ALA A 66 -9.82 11.43 -2.04
C ALA A 66 -10.93 12.34 -2.60
N ASP A 67 -10.90 13.63 -2.27
CA ASP A 67 -11.84 14.63 -2.76
C ASP A 67 -11.75 14.79 -4.29
N ASN A 68 -10.54 14.96 -4.82
CA ASN A 68 -10.33 15.12 -6.26
C ASN A 68 -10.79 13.90 -7.04
N LEU A 69 -10.48 12.69 -6.57
CA LEU A 69 -10.92 11.46 -7.21
C LEU A 69 -12.44 11.29 -7.12
N TYR A 70 -13.09 11.70 -6.02
CA TYR A 70 -14.54 11.68 -5.94
C TYR A 70 -15.16 12.59 -7.00
N LEU A 71 -14.60 13.79 -7.22
CA LEU A 71 -15.06 14.69 -8.28
C LEU A 71 -14.85 14.11 -9.69
N MET A 72 -13.76 13.35 -9.91
CA MET A 72 -13.43 12.78 -11.21
C MET A 72 -14.21 11.50 -11.56
N VAL A 73 -14.37 10.57 -10.61
CA VAL A 73 -14.91 9.22 -10.87
C VAL A 73 -16.13 8.86 -10.01
N GLY A 74 -16.63 9.81 -9.22
CA GLY A 74 -17.92 9.75 -8.52
C GLY A 74 -18.10 8.50 -7.69
N GLU A 75 -19.08 7.67 -8.07
CA GLU A 75 -19.51 6.51 -7.29
C GLU A 75 -18.40 5.48 -7.02
N TRP A 76 -17.33 5.44 -7.81
CA TRP A 76 -16.19 4.57 -7.54
C TRP A 76 -15.47 4.93 -6.23
N MET A 77 -15.58 6.18 -5.78
CA MET A 77 -15.03 6.66 -4.52
C MET A 77 -16.06 6.70 -3.38
N ARG A 78 -17.28 6.19 -3.59
CA ARG A 78 -18.34 6.22 -2.56
C ARG A 78 -17.89 5.52 -1.28
N GLY A 79 -17.80 6.29 -0.20
CA GLY A 79 -17.39 5.81 1.12
C GLY A 79 -15.88 5.54 1.26
N THR A 80 -15.08 5.92 0.26
CA THR A 80 -13.63 5.99 0.40
C THR A 80 -13.27 7.21 1.22
N ASP A 81 -12.46 7.01 2.25
CA ASP A 81 -11.85 8.04 3.08
C ASP A 81 -10.42 7.58 3.41
N VAL A 82 -9.59 8.50 3.91
CA VAL A 82 -8.20 8.23 4.21
C VAL A 82 -8.10 7.45 5.51
N LEU A 83 -7.41 6.31 5.44
CA LEU A 83 -6.89 5.63 6.63
C LEU A 83 -5.36 5.65 6.55
N GLU A 84 -4.75 6.38 7.48
CA GLU A 84 -3.29 6.47 7.60
C GLU A 84 -2.66 5.10 7.93
N PRO A 85 -1.40 4.85 7.52
CA PRO A 85 -0.66 3.66 7.92
C PRO A 85 -0.51 3.59 9.44
N THR A 86 -0.66 2.40 10.01
CA THR A 86 -0.62 2.20 11.46
C THR A 86 0.78 1.86 11.98
N MET A 87 1.71 1.49 11.09
CA MET A 87 3.06 1.04 11.42
C MET A 87 4.09 1.75 10.53
N THR A 88 5.28 1.99 11.09
CA THR A 88 6.43 2.46 10.32
C THR A 88 7.25 1.26 9.83
N ALA A 89 7.45 1.15 8.52
CA ALA A 89 8.47 0.30 7.92
C ALA A 89 9.83 1.02 7.97
N LYS A 90 10.88 0.26 8.26
CA LYS A 90 12.27 0.74 8.27
C LYS A 90 13.06 -0.02 7.21
N PRO A 91 14.04 0.62 6.54
CA PRO A 91 14.95 -0.07 5.65
C PRO A 91 15.69 -1.22 6.33
N GLY A 92 16.01 -2.26 5.57
CA GLY A 92 16.71 -3.45 6.02
C GLY A 92 15.86 -4.72 5.98
N VAL A 93 16.43 -5.81 6.48
CA VAL A 93 15.84 -7.16 6.38
C VAL A 93 14.88 -7.44 7.52
N VAL A 94 13.70 -7.96 7.18
CA VAL A 94 12.67 -8.41 8.12
C VAL A 94 12.17 -9.80 7.74
N SER A 95 12.03 -10.67 8.74
CA SER A 95 11.42 -12.00 8.55
C SER A 95 9.90 -11.89 8.60
N VAL A 96 9.21 -12.41 7.59
CA VAL A 96 7.75 -12.50 7.55
C VAL A 96 7.35 -13.91 7.15
N GLY A 97 6.87 -14.69 8.12
CA GLY A 97 6.67 -16.13 7.91
C GLY A 97 7.99 -16.80 7.56
N ASN A 98 8.04 -17.47 6.40
CA ASN A 98 9.25 -18.13 5.90
C ASN A 98 10.07 -17.25 4.93
N HIS A 99 9.67 -15.98 4.73
CA HIS A 99 10.32 -15.06 3.80
C HIS A 99 11.27 -14.10 4.52
N GLN A 100 12.43 -13.86 3.90
CA GLN A 100 13.36 -12.81 4.27
C GLN A 100 13.17 -11.63 3.31
N LEU A 101 12.43 -10.62 3.76
CA LEU A 101 12.10 -9.45 2.96
C LEU A 101 13.07 -8.32 3.29
N GLU A 102 13.75 -7.77 2.29
CA GLU A 102 14.54 -6.55 2.42
C GLU A 102 13.72 -5.35 1.98
N ILE A 103 13.48 -4.44 2.92
CA ILE A 103 12.84 -3.17 2.67
C ILE A 103 13.91 -2.19 2.19
N LEU A 104 13.72 -1.67 0.98
CA LEU A 104 14.60 -0.70 0.35
C LEU A 104 13.86 0.64 0.26
N GLU A 105 14.49 1.70 0.73
CA GLU A 105 13.96 3.06 0.68
C GLU A 105 14.64 3.87 -0.42
N TYR A 106 13.82 4.53 -1.24
CA TYR A 106 14.22 5.35 -2.36
C TYR A 106 13.40 6.65 -2.40
N SER A 107 13.84 7.57 -3.26
CA SER A 107 13.06 8.75 -3.65
C SER A 107 13.23 8.99 -5.14
N GLY A 108 12.34 8.39 -5.94
CA GLY A 108 12.40 8.44 -7.40
C GLY A 108 11.07 8.83 -8.03
N HIS A 109 10.05 7.99 -7.80
CA HIS A 109 8.68 8.25 -8.23
C HIS A 109 7.96 9.21 -7.29
N THR A 110 8.23 9.07 -5.99
CA THR A 110 7.80 10.02 -4.95
C THR A 110 8.95 10.33 -3.99
N SER A 111 8.70 11.17 -2.98
CA SER A 111 9.69 11.44 -1.93
C SER A 111 9.90 10.27 -0.95
N GLY A 112 9.05 9.25 -0.97
CA GLY A 112 9.15 8.07 -0.13
C GLY A 112 8.64 6.84 -0.85
N ASP A 113 9.55 6.20 -1.61
CA ASP A 113 9.29 4.98 -2.35
C ASP A 113 9.91 3.78 -1.65
N MET A 114 9.14 2.71 -1.53
CA MET A 114 9.56 1.44 -0.99
C MET A 114 9.57 0.38 -2.09
N ALA A 115 10.72 -0.25 -2.29
CA ALA A 115 10.82 -1.53 -2.96
C ALA A 115 11.04 -2.65 -1.93
N ILE A 116 10.62 -3.86 -2.26
CA ILE A 116 10.79 -5.03 -1.40
C ILE A 116 11.45 -6.14 -2.21
N LEU A 117 12.66 -6.53 -1.81
CA LEU A 117 13.34 -7.71 -2.34
C LEU A 117 13.05 -8.90 -1.43
N ASP A 118 12.40 -9.93 -1.96
CA ASP A 118 12.24 -11.20 -1.27
C ASP A 118 13.44 -12.11 -1.57
N HIS A 119 14.38 -12.18 -0.63
CA HIS A 119 15.58 -13.03 -0.75
C HIS A 119 15.24 -14.51 -0.84
N THR A 120 14.07 -14.93 -0.37
CA THR A 120 13.64 -16.33 -0.40
C THR A 120 13.22 -16.77 -1.81
N THR A 121 12.71 -15.86 -2.64
CA THR A 121 12.23 -16.17 -3.99
C THR A 121 13.04 -15.49 -5.10
N GLY A 122 13.86 -14.49 -4.78
CA GLY A 122 14.56 -13.64 -5.75
C GLY A 122 13.65 -12.62 -6.45
N VAL A 123 12.40 -12.45 -5.99
CA VAL A 123 11.43 -11.51 -6.58
C VAL A 123 11.61 -10.12 -5.98
N LEU A 124 11.72 -9.12 -6.85
CA LEU A 124 11.68 -7.71 -6.48
C LEU A 124 10.30 -7.13 -6.76
N PHE A 125 9.64 -6.61 -5.73
CA PHE A 125 8.48 -5.73 -5.85
C PHE A 125 8.99 -4.29 -5.91
N SER A 126 9.09 -3.73 -7.12
CA SER A 126 9.67 -2.39 -7.35
C SER A 126 8.73 -1.23 -7.03
N GLY A 127 7.45 -1.51 -6.74
CA GLY A 127 6.40 -0.50 -6.83
C GLY A 127 6.46 0.18 -8.20
N ASP A 128 6.38 1.51 -8.19
CA ASP A 128 6.38 2.34 -9.39
C ASP A 128 7.78 2.86 -9.77
N LEU A 129 8.85 2.29 -9.23
CA LEU A 129 10.22 2.70 -9.60
C LEU A 129 10.66 2.19 -10.97
N ILE A 130 10.05 1.11 -11.46
CA ILE A 130 10.40 0.48 -12.74
C ILE A 130 9.11 0.08 -13.47
N PHE A 131 8.97 0.55 -14.71
CA PHE A 131 7.88 0.18 -15.60
C PHE A 131 8.40 -0.55 -16.84
N HIS A 132 7.62 -1.51 -17.33
CA HIS A 132 7.88 -2.14 -18.63
C HIS A 132 7.48 -1.17 -19.75
N LYS A 133 8.27 -1.12 -20.83
CA LYS A 133 8.00 -0.30 -22.03
C LYS A 133 7.22 -1.06 -23.09
#